data_AF-A0AAV7SEK6-F1
#
_entry.id   AF-A0AAV7SEK6-F1
#
_cell.length_a   1.000
_cell.length_b   1.000
_cell.length_c   1.000
_cell.angle_alpha   90.00
_cell.angle_beta   90.00
_cell.angle_gamma   90.00
#
_symmetry.space_group_name_H-M   'P 1'
#
loop_
_entity.id
_entity.type
_entity.pdbx_description
1 polymer ?
#
loop_
_entity_poly.entity_id
_entity_poly.type
_entity_poly.pdbx_seq_one_letter_code
_entity_poly.pdbx_strand_id
1 'polypeptide(L)'
;MLGDPSVILTDKLTDTWNDRMKQLVTGLVGLINVEDISVGKFVSMLISFFWPSSAVDIWELVKDQVEYMTDKKILAAEVTQLRNSLDGLRQTMEQYVAAKPYEKGSVMSSIITVCNDLHRRLVHSDNAVSLILLTVTLSYMHLANLQERLMHCKEIYDEDNTPTWRKELKEEIETYKIFRRSMLNGKSGEATALL
;
A
#
# COMPACT_ATOMS: atom_id res chain seq x y z
N MET A 1 34.42 -13.79 13.55
CA MET A 1 33.19 -14.41 13.01
C MET A 1 32.60 -13.43 12.02
N LEU A 2 32.75 -13.69 10.72
CA LEU A 2 32.01 -12.96 9.69
C LEU A 2 30.60 -13.56 9.68
N GLY A 3 29.57 -12.73 9.88
CA GLY A 3 28.18 -13.18 9.86
C GLY A 3 27.85 -13.84 8.52
N ASP A 4 26.86 -14.75 8.54
CA ASP A 4 26.37 -15.39 7.33
C ASP A 4 26.02 -14.31 6.27
N PRO A 5 26.65 -14.32 5.08
CA PRO A 5 26.39 -13.35 4.01
C PRO A 5 24.91 -13.23 3.66
N SER A 6 24.17 -14.31 3.87
CA SER A 6 22.74 -14.43 3.66
C SER A 6 21.96 -13.48 4.60
N VAL A 7 22.29 -13.47 5.89
CA VAL A 7 21.68 -12.61 6.92
C VAL A 7 21.98 -11.14 6.63
N ILE A 8 23.23 -10.83 6.24
CA ILE A 8 23.67 -9.45 5.97
C ILE A 8 22.93 -8.84 4.77
N LEU A 9 22.60 -9.63 3.75
CA LEU A 9 21.83 -9.15 2.59
C LEU A 9 20.37 -8.87 2.95
N THR A 10 19.76 -9.74 3.75
CA THR A 10 18.37 -9.59 4.22
C THR A 10 18.21 -8.34 5.08
N ASP A 11 19.14 -8.10 5.99
CA ASP A 11 19.13 -6.94 6.88
C ASP A 11 19.22 -5.63 6.08
N LYS A 12 20.12 -5.55 5.09
CA LYS A 12 20.27 -4.38 4.24
C LYS A 12 19.03 -4.06 3.40
N LEU A 13 18.37 -5.09 2.83
CA LEU A 13 17.13 -4.90 2.07
C LEU A 13 15.99 -4.41 2.97
N THR A 14 15.88 -5.00 4.17
CA THR A 14 14.89 -4.61 5.18
C THR A 14 15.09 -3.17 5.64
N ASP A 15 16.34 -2.76 5.91
CA ASP A 15 16.68 -1.40 6.32
C ASP A 15 16.35 -0.39 5.22
N THR A 16 16.67 -0.72 3.97
CA THR A 16 16.37 0.14 2.81
C THR A 16 14.86 0.33 2.63
N TRP A 17 14.08 -0.75 2.74
CA TRP A 17 12.61 -0.67 2.69
C TRP A 17 12.05 0.14 3.85
N ASN A 18 12.48 -0.13 5.08
CA ASN A 18 12.05 0.59 6.28
C ASN A 18 12.30 2.08 6.17
N ASP A 19 13.48 2.48 5.72
CA ASP A 19 13.85 3.90 5.59
C ASP A 19 13.02 4.60 4.52
N ARG A 20 12.72 3.92 3.40
CA ARG A 20 11.77 4.44 2.42
C ARG A 20 10.39 4.61 3.03
N MET A 21 9.86 3.61 3.74
CA MET A 21 8.53 3.71 4.35
C MET A 21 8.45 4.81 5.41
N LYS A 22 9.53 5.04 6.19
CA LYS A 22 9.62 6.20 7.09
C LYS A 22 9.54 7.51 6.30
N GLN A 23 10.28 7.62 5.19
CA GLN A 23 10.23 8.82 4.33
C GLN A 23 8.81 9.06 3.78
N LEU A 24 8.11 8.01 3.34
CA LEU A 24 6.71 8.12 2.92
C LEU A 24 5.86 8.67 4.05
N VAL A 25 5.90 8.05 5.24
CA VAL A 25 5.08 8.49 6.39
C VAL A 25 5.40 9.94 6.77
N THR A 26 6.68 10.32 6.81
CA THR A 26 7.08 11.71 7.07
C THR A 26 6.55 12.66 6.01
N GLY A 27 6.63 12.30 4.72
CA GLY A 27 6.08 13.08 3.62
C GLY A 27 4.56 13.25 3.71
N LEU A 28 3.84 12.16 3.99
CA LEU A 28 2.38 12.18 4.16
C LEU A 28 1.97 13.05 5.34
N VAL A 29 2.61 12.90 6.51
CA VAL A 29 2.34 13.75 7.68
C VAL A 29 2.64 15.22 7.36
N GLY A 30 3.71 15.49 6.61
CA GLY A 30 4.01 16.84 6.12
C GLY A 30 2.86 17.44 5.30
N LEU A 31 2.30 16.67 4.36
CA LEU A 31 1.19 17.09 3.52
C LEU A 31 -0.13 17.28 4.28
N ILE A 32 -0.43 16.44 5.28
CA ILE A 32 -1.66 16.56 6.08
C ILE A 32 -1.72 17.92 6.81
N ASN A 33 -0.57 18.48 7.17
CA ASN A 33 -0.49 19.74 7.90
C ASN A 33 -0.48 20.98 6.98
N VAL A 34 -0.56 20.81 5.67
CA VAL A 34 -0.62 21.92 4.71
C VAL A 34 -2.08 22.37 4.57
N GLU A 35 -2.38 23.59 5.00
CA GLU A 35 -3.63 24.26 4.64
C GLU A 35 -3.66 24.43 3.11
N ASP A 36 -4.78 24.07 2.48
CA ASP A 36 -5.02 24.17 1.02
C ASP A 36 -4.15 23.28 0.13
N ILE A 37 -3.84 22.06 0.56
CA ILE A 37 -3.28 21.06 -0.35
C ILE A 37 -4.24 20.79 -1.53
N SER A 38 -3.73 20.76 -2.75
CA SER A 38 -4.56 20.54 -3.94
C SER A 38 -4.97 19.07 -4.10
N VAL A 39 -6.20 18.83 -4.56
CA VAL A 39 -6.69 17.50 -4.96
C VAL A 39 -5.73 16.85 -5.95
N GLY A 40 -5.39 15.58 -5.71
CA GLY A 40 -4.44 14.81 -6.50
C GLY A 40 -3.01 14.90 -6.01
N LYS A 41 -2.68 15.82 -5.09
CA LYS A 41 -1.30 16.00 -4.63
C LYS A 41 -0.79 14.81 -3.82
N PHE A 42 -1.61 14.24 -2.92
CA PHE A 42 -1.23 13.01 -2.23
C PHE A 42 -1.00 11.88 -3.23
N VAL A 43 -1.95 11.65 -4.12
CA VAL A 43 -1.87 10.55 -5.10
C VAL A 43 -0.66 10.70 -6.01
N SER A 44 -0.33 11.93 -6.44
CA SER A 44 0.89 12.22 -7.21
C SER A 44 2.17 11.93 -6.40
N MET A 45 2.20 12.25 -5.11
CA MET A 45 3.30 11.88 -4.22
C MET A 45 3.42 10.36 -4.10
N LEU A 46 2.30 9.64 -3.92
CA LEU A 46 2.30 8.18 -3.87
C LEU A 46 2.87 7.58 -5.16
N ILE A 47 2.42 8.03 -6.34
CA ILE A 47 2.94 7.54 -7.62
C ILE A 47 4.46 7.71 -7.67
N SER A 48 4.96 8.91 -7.36
CA SER A 48 6.38 9.23 -7.39
C SER A 48 7.21 8.42 -6.39
N PHE A 49 6.62 8.06 -5.25
CA PHE A 49 7.27 7.29 -4.20
C PHE A 49 7.29 5.79 -4.49
N PHE A 50 6.13 5.23 -4.88
CA PHE A 50 5.96 3.80 -5.11
C PHE A 50 6.49 3.36 -6.47
N TRP A 51 6.53 4.25 -7.48
CA TRP A 51 7.04 4.01 -8.83
C TRP A 51 7.97 5.14 -9.29
N PRO A 52 9.13 5.34 -8.63
CA PRO A 52 10.09 6.37 -9.02
C PRO A 52 10.67 6.09 -10.41
N SER A 53 10.88 7.15 -11.20
CA SER A 53 11.46 7.05 -12.54
C SER A 53 12.98 6.85 -12.54
N SER A 54 13.67 7.21 -11.45
CA SER A 54 15.13 7.27 -11.36
C SER A 54 15.74 6.25 -10.38
N ALA A 55 14.94 5.36 -9.80
CA ALA A 55 15.39 4.39 -8.81
C ALA A 55 14.60 3.08 -8.94
N VAL A 56 15.13 2.00 -8.37
CA VAL A 56 14.38 0.75 -8.19
C VAL A 56 13.11 1.09 -7.39
N ASP A 57 11.96 0.63 -7.88
CA ASP A 57 10.69 0.87 -7.23
C ASP A 57 10.52 0.00 -5.97
N ILE A 58 9.60 0.38 -5.08
CA ILE A 58 9.48 -0.31 -3.79
C ILE A 58 8.96 -1.75 -3.95
N TRP A 59 8.23 -2.01 -5.03
CA TRP A 59 7.65 -3.33 -5.29
C TRP A 59 8.74 -4.32 -5.71
N GLU A 60 9.72 -3.91 -6.51
CA GLU A 60 10.90 -4.73 -6.81
C GLU A 60 11.77 -4.97 -5.57
N LEU A 61 11.98 -3.95 -4.72
CA LEU A 61 12.73 -4.13 -3.47
C LEU A 61 12.08 -5.17 -2.55
N VAL A 62 10.75 -5.12 -2.45
CA VAL A 62 10.02 -6.09 -1.64
C VAL A 62 10.04 -7.46 -2.30
N LYS A 63 9.88 -7.56 -3.62
CA LYS A 63 9.96 -8.83 -4.35
C LYS A 63 11.29 -9.53 -4.12
N ASP A 64 12.41 -8.82 -4.25
CA ASP A 64 13.75 -9.40 -4.03
C ASP A 64 13.87 -9.98 -2.61
N GLN A 65 13.30 -9.29 -1.62
CA GLN A 65 13.27 -9.76 -0.24
C GLN A 65 12.36 -10.99 -0.06
N VAL A 66 11.19 -11.00 -0.70
CA VAL A 66 10.22 -12.10 -0.64
C VAL A 66 10.76 -13.37 -1.31
N GLU A 67 11.41 -13.23 -2.47
CA GLU A 67 12.08 -14.33 -3.19
C GLU A 67 13.25 -14.88 -2.39
N TYR A 68 14.05 -13.99 -1.79
CA TYR A 68 15.15 -14.39 -0.93
C TYR A 68 14.69 -15.18 0.30
N MET A 69 13.57 -14.78 0.91
CA MET A 69 13.01 -15.45 2.08
C MET A 69 12.29 -16.77 1.75
N THR A 70 11.97 -17.02 0.48
CA THR A 70 11.12 -18.15 0.10
C THR A 70 11.61 -18.86 -1.15
N ASP A 71 12.07 -20.10 -0.98
CA ASP A 71 12.62 -20.96 -2.04
C ASP A 71 11.55 -21.55 -3.01
N LYS A 72 10.38 -20.91 -3.17
CA LYS A 72 9.20 -21.51 -3.84
C LYS A 72 8.85 -20.80 -5.15
N LYS A 73 8.89 -21.55 -6.26
CA LYS A 73 8.42 -21.13 -7.60
C LYS A 73 6.96 -20.62 -7.63
N ILE A 74 6.09 -21.13 -6.75
CA ILE A 74 4.68 -20.70 -6.65
C ILE A 74 4.59 -19.22 -6.26
N LEU A 75 5.48 -18.78 -5.38
CA LEU A 75 5.51 -17.40 -4.92
C LEU A 75 5.91 -16.44 -6.04
N ALA A 76 6.85 -16.83 -6.91
CA ALA A 76 7.26 -16.00 -8.04
C ALA A 76 6.11 -15.73 -9.02
N ALA A 77 5.24 -16.73 -9.26
CA ALA A 77 4.05 -16.55 -10.10
C ALA A 77 3.03 -15.59 -9.44
N GLU A 78 2.80 -15.74 -8.13
CA GLU A 78 1.93 -14.86 -7.37
C GLU A 78 2.43 -13.42 -7.34
N VAL A 79 3.73 -13.22 -7.08
CA VAL A 79 4.37 -11.90 -7.11
C VAL A 79 4.30 -11.27 -8.50
N THR A 80 4.46 -12.05 -9.57
CA THR A 80 4.30 -11.55 -10.95
C THR A 80 2.87 -11.09 -11.23
N GLN A 81 1.86 -11.86 -10.79
CA GLN A 81 0.46 -11.46 -10.95
C GLN A 81 0.11 -10.22 -10.14
N LEU A 82 0.67 -10.11 -8.93
CA LEU A 82 0.56 -8.91 -8.10
C LEU A 82 1.18 -7.70 -8.80
N ARG A 83 2.36 -7.86 -9.42
CA ARG A 83 3.03 -6.79 -10.15
C ARG A 83 2.15 -6.21 -11.26
N ASN A 84 1.54 -7.06 -12.09
CA ASN A 84 0.62 -6.61 -13.13
C ASN A 84 -0.57 -5.82 -12.56
N SER A 85 -1.08 -6.26 -11.41
CA SER A 85 -2.20 -5.58 -10.74
C SER A 85 -1.77 -4.22 -10.16
N LEU A 86 -0.56 -4.13 -9.63
CA LEU A 86 0.04 -2.89 -9.12
C LEU A 86 0.33 -1.89 -10.25
N ASP A 87 0.82 -2.35 -11.39
CA ASP A 87 1.02 -1.47 -12.55
C ASP A 87 -0.33 -0.96 -13.12
N GLY A 88 -1.38 -1.79 -13.09
CA GLY A 88 -2.74 -1.36 -13.39
C GLY A 88 -3.25 -0.31 -12.39
N LEU A 89 -3.00 -0.51 -11.09
CA LEU A 89 -3.33 0.46 -10.05
C LEU A 89 -2.58 1.79 -10.25
N ARG A 90 -1.30 1.75 -10.61
CA ARG A 90 -0.53 2.95 -10.97
C ARG A 90 -1.22 3.74 -12.08
N GLN A 91 -1.62 3.07 -13.15
CA GLN A 91 -2.32 3.72 -14.27
C GLN A 91 -3.63 4.36 -13.81
N THR A 92 -4.41 3.69 -12.96
CA THR A 92 -5.65 4.26 -12.40
C THR A 92 -5.36 5.48 -11.51
N MET A 93 -4.27 5.45 -10.74
CA MET A 93 -3.83 6.60 -9.94
C MET A 93 -3.37 7.77 -10.82
N GLU A 94 -2.64 7.51 -11.90
CA GLU A 94 -2.25 8.52 -12.89
C GLU A 94 -3.49 9.14 -13.56
N GLN A 95 -4.48 8.31 -13.91
CA GLN A 95 -5.77 8.77 -14.41
C GLN A 95 -6.49 9.66 -13.40
N TYR A 96 -6.51 9.30 -12.11
CA TYR A 96 -7.12 10.15 -11.08
C TYR A 96 -6.47 11.53 -11.00
N VAL A 97 -5.13 11.58 -11.05
CA VAL A 97 -4.39 12.85 -11.03
C VAL A 97 -4.76 13.71 -12.24
N ALA A 98 -4.84 13.11 -13.43
CA ALA A 98 -5.17 13.80 -14.68
C ALA A 98 -6.67 14.08 -14.89
N ALA A 99 -7.55 13.41 -14.15
CA ALA A 99 -9.00 13.49 -14.31
C ALA A 99 -9.56 14.88 -13.99
N LYS A 100 -10.63 15.25 -14.69
CA LYS A 100 -11.39 16.47 -14.37
C LYS A 100 -12.16 16.30 -13.06
N PRO A 101 -12.55 17.39 -12.38
CA PRO A 101 -13.24 17.30 -11.08
C PRO A 101 -14.42 16.33 -11.06
N TYR A 102 -15.28 16.35 -12.08
CA TYR A 102 -16.47 15.48 -12.17
C TYR A 102 -16.17 13.99 -12.41
N GLU A 103 -14.94 13.64 -12.82
CA GLU A 103 -14.49 12.26 -13.02
C GLU A 103 -13.78 11.69 -11.77
N LYS A 104 -13.19 12.57 -10.95
CA LYS A 104 -12.31 12.18 -9.83
C LYS A 104 -12.99 11.23 -8.85
N GLY A 105 -14.26 11.43 -8.52
CA GLY A 105 -14.99 10.54 -7.61
C GLY A 105 -15.09 9.10 -8.12
N SER A 106 -15.38 8.90 -9.41
CA SER A 106 -15.45 7.57 -10.01
C SER A 106 -14.08 6.88 -10.05
N VAL A 107 -13.03 7.64 -10.40
CA VAL A 107 -11.67 7.08 -10.47
C VAL A 107 -11.12 6.78 -9.06
N MET A 108 -11.36 7.64 -8.07
CA MET A 108 -11.00 7.40 -6.67
C MET A 108 -11.68 6.14 -6.11
N SER A 109 -12.97 5.95 -6.39
CA SER A 109 -13.67 4.72 -6.00
C SER A 109 -13.04 3.49 -6.64
N SER A 110 -12.60 3.59 -7.91
CA SER A 110 -11.91 2.49 -8.60
C SER A 110 -10.55 2.16 -7.96
N ILE A 111 -9.77 3.18 -7.57
CA ILE A 111 -8.51 3.00 -6.81
C ILE A 111 -8.78 2.23 -5.51
N ILE A 112 -9.77 2.66 -4.73
CA ILE A 112 -10.12 2.04 -3.45
C ILE A 112 -10.57 0.58 -3.67
N THR A 113 -11.40 0.30 -4.67
CA THR A 113 -11.81 -1.07 -5.01
C THR A 113 -10.63 -1.97 -5.33
N VAL A 114 -9.68 -1.51 -6.15
CA VAL A 114 -8.49 -2.28 -6.50
C VAL A 114 -7.59 -2.52 -5.28
N CYS A 115 -7.40 -1.51 -4.43
CA CYS A 115 -6.67 -1.67 -3.17
C CYS A 115 -7.32 -2.73 -2.26
N ASN A 116 -8.64 -2.71 -2.12
CA ASN A 116 -9.39 -3.69 -1.34
C ASN A 116 -9.23 -5.11 -1.88
N ASP A 117 -9.34 -5.30 -3.20
CA ASP A 117 -9.15 -6.61 -3.84
C ASP A 117 -7.73 -7.14 -3.63
N LEU A 118 -6.73 -6.29 -3.89
CA LEU A 118 -5.33 -6.67 -3.71
C LEU A 118 -5.02 -7.02 -2.26
N HIS A 119 -5.49 -6.22 -1.31
CA HIS A 119 -5.28 -6.50 0.11
C HIS A 119 -5.94 -7.83 0.49
N ARG A 120 -7.20 -8.05 0.08
CA ARG A 120 -7.90 -9.32 0.33
C ARG A 120 -7.13 -10.52 -0.22
N ARG A 121 -6.65 -10.44 -1.46
CA ARG A 121 -5.86 -11.51 -2.10
C ARG A 121 -4.58 -11.81 -1.32
N LEU A 122 -3.86 -10.77 -0.89
CA LEU A 122 -2.61 -10.92 -0.13
C LEU A 122 -2.83 -11.55 1.25
N VAL A 123 -3.85 -11.12 2.00
CA VAL A 123 -4.08 -11.64 3.36
C VAL A 123 -4.66 -13.06 3.37
N HIS A 124 -5.34 -13.47 2.30
CA HIS A 124 -5.90 -14.82 2.14
C HIS A 124 -5.00 -15.77 1.34
N SER A 125 -3.81 -15.32 0.94
CA SER A 125 -2.85 -16.17 0.24
C SER A 125 -2.32 -17.27 1.15
N ASP A 126 -2.12 -18.47 0.60
CA ASP A 126 -1.37 -19.54 1.28
C ASP A 126 0.07 -19.13 1.61
N ASN A 127 0.58 -18.08 0.95
CA ASN A 127 1.89 -17.47 1.17
C ASN A 127 1.81 -16.14 1.92
N ALA A 128 0.71 -15.81 2.60
CA ALA A 128 0.49 -14.51 3.27
C ALA A 128 1.67 -14.09 4.19
N VAL A 129 2.31 -15.05 4.87
CA VAL A 129 3.48 -14.79 5.71
C VAL A 129 4.68 -14.33 4.87
N SER A 130 4.96 -15.02 3.78
CA SER A 130 6.03 -14.63 2.84
C SER A 130 5.73 -13.29 2.16
N LEU A 131 4.46 -12.93 2.00
CA LEU A 131 4.02 -11.70 1.35
C LEU A 131 3.83 -10.52 2.31
N ILE A 132 4.17 -10.66 3.60
CA ILE A 132 3.84 -9.66 4.63
C ILE A 132 4.34 -8.25 4.28
N LEU A 133 5.53 -8.13 3.71
CA LEU A 133 6.09 -6.83 3.32
C LEU A 133 5.31 -6.21 2.15
N LEU A 134 4.84 -7.01 1.19
CA LEU A 134 3.98 -6.52 0.10
C LEU A 134 2.64 -6.05 0.67
N THR A 135 2.05 -6.84 1.58
CA THR A 135 0.78 -6.49 2.22
C THR A 135 0.90 -5.18 2.99
N VAL A 136 1.93 -5.02 3.82
CA VAL A 136 2.15 -3.78 4.58
C VAL A 136 2.38 -2.60 3.65
N THR A 137 3.18 -2.78 2.59
CA THR A 137 3.46 -1.73 1.59
C THR A 137 2.18 -1.27 0.90
N LEU A 138 1.31 -2.21 0.48
CA LEU A 138 -0.01 -1.92 -0.07
C LEU A 138 -0.93 -1.23 0.93
N SER A 139 -0.94 -1.67 2.19
CA SER A 139 -1.75 -1.07 3.25
C SER A 139 -1.46 0.43 3.42
N TYR A 140 -0.18 0.84 3.40
CA TYR A 140 0.18 2.26 3.47
C TYR A 140 -0.35 3.06 2.27
N MET A 141 -0.23 2.51 1.06
CA MET A 141 -0.78 3.15 -0.14
C MET A 141 -2.31 3.25 -0.07
N HIS A 142 -3.00 2.21 0.39
CA HIS A 142 -4.44 2.24 0.52
C HIS A 142 -4.90 3.29 1.55
N LEU A 143 -4.29 3.32 2.74
CA LEU A 143 -4.59 4.32 3.77
C LEU A 143 -4.36 5.75 3.26
N ALA A 144 -3.30 5.97 2.47
CA ALA A 144 -3.03 7.29 1.91
C ALA A 144 -4.08 7.73 0.87
N ASN A 145 -4.60 6.80 0.05
CA ASN A 145 -5.72 7.10 -0.87
C ASN A 145 -7.03 7.36 -0.11
N LEU A 146 -7.30 6.61 0.96
CA LEU A 146 -8.46 6.88 1.84
C LEU A 146 -8.35 8.25 2.52
N GLN A 147 -7.14 8.66 2.90
CA GLN A 147 -6.85 9.98 3.46
C GLN A 147 -7.10 11.10 2.44
N GLU A 148 -6.63 10.95 1.19
CA GLU A 148 -6.93 11.87 0.09
C GLU A 148 -8.45 12.04 -0.09
N ARG A 149 -9.19 10.93 -0.16
CA ARG A 149 -10.67 10.97 -0.26
C ARG A 149 -11.30 11.73 0.91
N LEU A 150 -10.82 11.50 2.13
CA LEU A 150 -11.35 12.17 3.31
C LEU A 150 -11.07 13.67 3.30
N MET A 151 -9.87 14.08 2.91
CA MET A 151 -9.45 15.49 2.90
C MET A 151 -10.17 16.30 1.81
N HIS A 152 -10.42 15.68 0.66
CA HIS A 152 -10.97 16.36 -0.52
C HIS A 152 -12.40 15.91 -0.84
N CYS A 153 -13.14 15.41 0.15
CA CYS A 153 -14.44 14.78 -0.03
C CYS A 153 -15.41 15.59 -0.88
N LYS A 154 -15.58 16.86 -0.53
CA LYS A 154 -16.45 17.80 -1.23
C LYS A 154 -15.99 18.10 -2.65
N GLU A 155 -14.69 18.20 -2.88
CA GLU A 155 -14.14 18.50 -4.21
C GLU A 155 -14.21 17.30 -5.16
N ILE A 156 -14.09 16.08 -4.61
CA ILE A 156 -14.09 14.84 -5.38
C ILE A 156 -15.50 14.37 -5.71
N TYR A 157 -16.46 14.52 -4.78
CA TYR A 157 -17.79 13.91 -4.88
C TYR A 157 -18.96 14.91 -4.86
N ASP A 158 -18.70 16.21 -4.69
CA ASP A 158 -19.73 17.25 -4.52
C ASP A 158 -20.70 16.99 -3.34
N GLU A 159 -20.26 16.18 -2.37
CA GLU A 159 -20.98 15.83 -1.15
C GLU A 159 -20.03 15.79 0.05
N ASP A 160 -20.57 16.06 1.24
CA ASP A 160 -19.81 15.92 2.49
C ASP A 160 -20.19 14.62 3.20
N ASN A 161 -19.40 13.59 2.95
CA ASN A 161 -19.48 12.29 3.62
C ASN A 161 -18.34 12.10 4.64
N THR A 162 -17.77 13.19 5.15
CA THR A 162 -16.65 13.17 6.11
C THR A 162 -16.85 12.23 7.30
N PRO A 163 -18.02 12.18 7.98
CA PRO A 163 -18.21 11.28 9.12
C PRO A 163 -18.07 9.80 8.73
N THR A 164 -18.65 9.42 7.58
CA THR A 164 -18.64 8.06 7.04
C THR A 164 -17.23 7.66 6.61
N TRP A 165 -16.57 8.48 5.79
CA TRP A 165 -15.23 8.14 5.28
C TRP A 165 -14.15 8.20 6.37
N ARG A 166 -14.33 9.03 7.40
CA ARG A 166 -13.49 8.99 8.60
C ARG A 166 -13.67 7.70 9.38
N LYS A 167 -14.90 7.19 9.47
CA LYS A 167 -15.17 5.90 10.10
C LYS A 167 -14.53 4.76 9.30
N GLU A 168 -14.74 4.72 7.98
CA GLU A 168 -14.13 3.72 7.10
C GLU A 168 -12.60 3.71 7.20
N LEU A 169 -11.95 4.90 7.18
CA LEU A 169 -10.50 4.99 7.35
C LEU A 169 -10.04 4.41 8.70
N LYS A 170 -10.76 4.68 9.79
CA LYS A 170 -10.43 4.13 11.11
C LYS A 170 -10.59 2.62 11.15
N GLU A 171 -11.66 2.10 10.56
CA GLU A 171 -11.91 0.66 10.47
C GLU A 171 -10.79 -0.03 9.69
N GLU A 172 -10.36 0.55 8.56
CA GLU A 172 -9.27 -0.02 7.76
C GLU A 172 -7.92 0.01 8.48
N ILE A 173 -7.64 1.06 9.25
CA ILE A 173 -6.46 1.13 10.13
C ILE A 173 -6.48 -0.02 11.15
N GLU A 174 -7.62 -0.29 11.78
CA GLU A 174 -7.75 -1.36 12.76
C GLU A 174 -7.64 -2.75 12.11
N THR A 175 -8.23 -2.94 10.93
CA THR A 175 -8.04 -4.13 10.08
C THR A 175 -6.57 -4.44 9.87
N TYR A 176 -5.76 -3.45 9.47
CA TYR A 176 -4.33 -3.66 9.23
C TYR A 176 -3.53 -3.91 10.50
N LYS A 177 -3.90 -3.28 11.62
CA LYS A 177 -3.29 -3.57 12.92
C LYS A 177 -3.61 -4.99 13.40
N ILE A 178 -4.82 -5.49 13.16
CA ILE A 178 -5.21 -6.87 13.49
C ILE A 178 -4.40 -7.85 12.65
N PHE A 179 -4.36 -7.66 11.32
CA PHE A 179 -3.56 -8.48 10.41
C PHE A 179 -2.08 -8.53 10.82
N ARG A 180 -1.46 -7.37 11.10
CA ARG A 180 -0.06 -7.33 11.54
C ARG A 180 0.15 -8.14 12.83
N ARG A 181 -0.76 -8.02 13.81
CA ARG A 181 -0.66 -8.77 15.07
C ARG A 181 -0.83 -10.27 14.88
N SER A 182 -1.77 -10.71 14.05
CA SER A 182 -1.99 -12.15 13.81
C SER A 182 -0.78 -12.79 13.13
N MET A 183 -0.13 -12.08 12.20
CA MET A 183 1.10 -12.54 11.56
C MET A 183 2.27 -12.63 12.54
N LEU A 184 2.45 -11.65 13.44
CA LEU A 184 3.51 -11.68 14.46
C LEU A 184 3.31 -12.79 15.51
N ASN A 185 2.07 -13.16 15.79
CA ASN A 185 1.75 -14.19 16.78
C ASN A 185 1.71 -15.62 16.20
N GLY A 186 2.07 -15.81 14.93
CA GLY A 186 2.04 -17.10 14.26
C GLY A 186 0.64 -17.71 14.10
N LYS A 187 -0.41 -16.89 14.24
CA LYS A 187 -1.82 -17.31 14.15
C LYS A 187 -2.43 -16.84 12.83
N SER A 188 -1.88 -17.27 11.71
CA SER A 188 -2.39 -16.91 10.38
C SER A 188 -3.87 -17.24 10.20
N GLY A 189 -4.37 -18.32 10.84
CA GLY A 189 -5.76 -18.76 10.76
C GLY A 189 -6.79 -17.94 11.58
N GLU A 190 -6.37 -17.13 12.55
CA GLU A 190 -7.31 -16.25 13.29
C GLU A 190 -7.57 -14.92 12.55
N ALA A 191 -6.66 -14.51 11.65
CA ALA A 191 -6.80 -13.30 10.85
C ALA A 191 -7.95 -13.41 9.84
N THR A 192 -8.16 -14.62 9.31
CA THR A 192 -9.17 -14.96 8.30
C THR A 192 -10.59 -15.02 8.87
N ALA A 193 -10.74 -15.09 10.20
CA ALA A 193 -12.04 -15.21 10.86
C ALA A 193 -12.60 -13.86 11.37
N LEU A 194 -11.81 -12.79 11.29
CA LEU A 194 -12.14 -11.46 11.83
C LEU A 194 -12.34 -10.38 10.75
N LEU A 195 -12.27 -10.75 9.47
CA LEU A 195 -12.50 -9.90 8.28
C LEU A 195 -13.46 -10.58 7.30
#